data_AF-A0A7S0XB56-F1
#
_entry.id   AF-A0A7S0XB56-F1
#
_cell.length_a   1.000
_cell.length_b   1.000
_cell.length_c   1.000
_cell.angle_alpha   90.00
_cell.angle_beta   90.00
_cell.angle_gamma   90.00
#
_symmetry.space_group_name_H-M   'P 1'
#
loop_
_entity.id
_entity.type
_entity.pdbx_description
1 polymer ?
#
loop_
_entity_poly.entity_id
_entity_poly.type
_entity_poly.pdbx_seq_one_letter_code
_entity_poly.pdbx_strand_id
1 'polypeptide(L)'
;GGDRGGTAVGEEFEVRAKVVLNATGPFTDGVRRMSSGPDKKGIMTPAGGVHVTLPGYFAPHATGLIVPKTKDGRVVFMLPWLGAVIAGTTDAVAPITLRPRATVEEVDSILEELAPYLSVPATRADVTSAWAGIRPLAADPTADPTSTENILRDHIVVDEGDGMVTVTGGKWTTYRLMAEHAVDAAITAADRGRTGGGSYATTSGEARGTTALAAKATPCRTVAVAVVGSHGYSPDLSVRLAQSQPRSDGARTSSSISSDGGGEIGVMRHLARSYGDRAPVVAQLASSSALGALGNRLVPGHPVIAAEVVYAARHEYCQTTCDFIARRTRLAFLDVEAAEAALPAVTALLAEELGWGVGRAAQELTDAKQFLTTFRV
;
A
#
# COMPACT_ATOMS: atom_id res chain seq x y z
N GLY A 1 10.40 -27.92 -20.36
CA GLY A 1 11.11 -27.12 -19.34
C GLY A 1 10.20 -27.03 -18.15
N GLY A 2 10.53 -27.75 -17.07
CA GLY A 2 9.71 -27.79 -15.86
C GLY A 2 9.80 -26.48 -15.10
N ASP A 3 8.64 -26.01 -14.65
CA ASP A 3 8.45 -24.88 -13.75
C ASP A 3 9.31 -25.13 -12.49
N ARG A 4 10.28 -24.24 -12.20
CA ARG A 4 11.17 -24.43 -11.05
C ARG A 4 10.41 -24.04 -9.79
N GLY A 5 9.77 -25.03 -9.15
CA GLY A 5 9.60 -25.08 -7.70
C GLY A 5 8.72 -24.00 -7.05
N GLY A 6 7.68 -23.52 -7.73
CA GLY A 6 6.57 -22.86 -7.05
C GLY A 6 5.63 -23.90 -6.47
N THR A 7 5.27 -23.82 -5.18
CA THR A 7 4.07 -24.47 -4.65
C THR A 7 2.93 -24.22 -5.63
N ALA A 8 2.27 -25.28 -6.11
CA ALA A 8 1.22 -25.14 -7.09
C ALA A 8 0.13 -24.22 -6.51
N VAL A 9 -0.25 -23.19 -7.26
CA VAL A 9 -1.33 -22.27 -6.86
C VAL A 9 -2.58 -23.11 -6.60
N GLY A 10 -3.07 -23.10 -5.35
CA GLY A 10 -4.26 -23.85 -4.94
C GLY A 10 -4.00 -25.08 -4.04
N GLU A 11 -2.76 -25.36 -3.65
CA GLU A 11 -2.51 -26.38 -2.61
C GLU A 11 -2.90 -25.85 -1.22
N GLU A 12 -3.74 -26.59 -0.51
CA GLU A 12 -4.07 -26.34 0.89
C GLU A 12 -2.95 -26.88 1.79
N PHE A 13 -2.58 -26.11 2.82
CA PHE A 13 -1.61 -26.53 3.82
C PHE A 13 -2.07 -26.15 5.23
N GLU A 14 -1.72 -26.96 6.22
CA GLU A 14 -2.10 -26.75 7.61
C GLU A 14 -1.02 -25.94 8.35
N VAL A 15 -1.43 -24.86 9.01
CA VAL A 15 -0.57 -24.07 9.91
C VAL A 15 -1.10 -24.16 11.33
N ARG A 16 -0.25 -24.55 12.28
CA ARG A 16 -0.56 -24.57 13.71
C ARG A 16 0.09 -23.39 14.41
N ALA A 17 -0.70 -22.60 15.11
CA ALA A 17 -0.25 -21.48 15.92
C ALA A 17 -0.89 -21.52 17.31
N LYS A 18 -0.23 -20.91 18.30
CA LYS A 18 -0.79 -20.75 19.65
C LYS A 18 -1.98 -19.78 19.65
N VAL A 19 -1.85 -18.71 18.87
CA VAL A 19 -2.85 -17.66 18.66
C VAL A 19 -2.82 -17.25 17.19
N VAL A 20 -3.99 -16.90 16.64
CA VAL A 20 -4.14 -16.37 15.28
C VAL A 20 -4.55 -14.91 15.37
N LEU A 21 -3.79 -14.01 14.75
CA LEU A 21 -4.15 -12.59 14.65
C LEU A 21 -4.94 -12.33 13.36
N ASN A 22 -6.16 -11.83 13.50
CA ASN A 22 -6.98 -11.33 12.40
C ASN A 22 -6.79 -9.82 12.26
N ALA A 23 -5.98 -9.41 11.30
CA ALA A 23 -5.70 -8.01 10.96
C ALA A 23 -6.09 -7.71 9.50
N THR A 24 -7.28 -8.16 9.08
CA THR A 24 -7.68 -8.21 7.67
C THR A 24 -8.45 -6.98 7.17
N GLY A 25 -8.38 -5.86 7.91
CA GLY A 25 -8.95 -4.57 7.49
C GLY A 25 -10.44 -4.70 7.15
N PRO A 26 -10.88 -4.29 5.93
CA PRO A 26 -12.29 -4.42 5.52
C PRO A 26 -12.84 -5.84 5.49
N PHE A 27 -11.99 -6.87 5.57
CA PHE A 27 -12.40 -8.28 5.57
C PHE A 27 -12.53 -8.86 6.98
N THR A 28 -12.34 -8.04 8.02
CA THR A 28 -12.33 -8.43 9.44
C THR A 28 -13.46 -9.38 9.79
N ASP A 29 -14.71 -8.98 9.55
CA ASP A 29 -15.88 -9.77 9.96
C ASP A 29 -16.06 -11.05 9.15
N GLY A 30 -15.55 -11.10 7.92
CA GLY A 30 -15.52 -12.33 7.13
C GLY A 30 -14.68 -13.41 7.82
N VAL A 31 -13.46 -13.04 8.23
CA VAL A 31 -12.56 -13.96 8.94
C VAL A 31 -13.09 -14.29 10.34
N ARG A 32 -13.71 -13.33 11.04
CA ARG A 32 -14.28 -13.60 12.37
C ARG A 32 -15.38 -14.67 12.34
N ARG A 33 -16.22 -14.66 11.29
CA ARG A 33 -17.30 -15.64 11.10
C ARG A 33 -16.80 -17.03 10.74
N MET A 34 -15.59 -17.16 10.16
CA MET A 34 -14.96 -18.47 9.93
C MET A 34 -14.67 -19.20 11.24
N SER A 35 -14.42 -18.46 12.33
CA SER A 35 -14.08 -19.04 13.63
C SER A 35 -15.32 -19.34 14.48
N SER A 36 -16.27 -18.40 14.58
CA SER A 36 -17.38 -18.50 15.54
C SER A 36 -18.78 -18.62 14.89
N GLY A 37 -18.85 -18.82 13.57
CA GLY A 37 -20.10 -19.00 12.82
C GLY A 37 -20.67 -17.72 12.18
N PRO A 38 -21.66 -17.86 11.28
CA PRO A 38 -22.17 -16.76 10.44
C PRO A 38 -22.93 -15.67 11.22
N ASP A 39 -23.54 -16.02 12.36
CA ASP A 39 -24.40 -15.12 13.13
C ASP A 39 -23.63 -14.11 14.00
N LYS A 40 -22.29 -14.14 13.95
CA LYS A 40 -21.45 -13.22 14.70
C LYS A 40 -21.67 -11.78 14.24
N LYS A 41 -22.06 -10.92 15.19
CA LYS A 41 -22.27 -9.48 14.96
C LYS A 41 -20.99 -8.83 14.46
N GLY A 42 -21.15 -7.96 13.46
CA GLY A 42 -20.05 -7.21 12.89
C GLY A 42 -19.51 -6.16 13.84
N ILE A 43 -18.20 -5.92 13.78
CA ILE A 43 -17.50 -4.85 14.51
C ILE A 43 -16.79 -3.87 13.57
N MET A 44 -17.00 -4.04 12.25
CA MET A 44 -16.37 -3.23 11.22
C MET A 44 -17.41 -2.78 10.20
N THR A 45 -17.45 -1.47 9.95
CA THR A 45 -18.27 -0.84 8.93
C THR A 45 -17.37 -0.36 7.78
N PRO A 46 -17.57 -0.84 6.54
CA PRO A 46 -16.77 -0.41 5.41
C PRO A 46 -17.20 0.97 4.93
N ALA A 47 -16.23 1.86 4.68
CA ALA A 47 -16.47 3.16 4.06
C ALA A 47 -15.50 3.41 2.90
N GLY A 48 -16.06 3.68 1.72
CA GLY A 48 -15.31 4.03 0.51
C GLY A 48 -14.73 5.43 0.58
N GLY A 49 -13.57 5.61 -0.05
CA GLY A 49 -13.01 6.93 -0.31
C GLY A 49 -12.24 6.92 -1.62
N VAL A 50 -12.54 7.88 -2.47
CA VAL A 50 -11.91 8.08 -3.79
C VAL A 50 -10.87 9.17 -3.73
N HIS A 51 -9.83 9.02 -4.53
CA HIS A 51 -8.89 10.07 -4.88
C HIS A 51 -8.67 10.09 -6.39
N VAL A 52 -8.32 11.27 -6.90
CA VAL A 52 -7.87 11.47 -8.27
C VAL A 52 -6.44 11.99 -8.27
N THR A 53 -5.70 11.65 -9.32
CA THR A 53 -4.37 12.20 -9.58
C THR A 53 -4.44 13.16 -10.76
N LEU A 54 -3.85 14.34 -10.57
CA LEU A 54 -3.74 15.41 -11.55
C LEU A 54 -2.25 15.71 -11.84
N PRO A 55 -1.93 16.31 -12.99
CA PRO A 55 -0.60 16.80 -13.31
C PRO A 55 -0.02 17.73 -12.24
N GLY A 56 1.30 17.66 -12.06
CA GLY A 56 2.01 18.42 -11.02
C GLY A 56 1.83 19.94 -11.08
N TYR A 57 1.51 20.50 -12.25
CA TYR A 57 1.31 21.95 -12.42
C TYR A 57 0.04 22.49 -11.74
N PHE A 58 -0.85 21.63 -11.26
CA PHE A 58 -2.04 22.05 -10.51
C PHE A 58 -1.74 22.47 -9.06
N ALA A 59 -0.58 22.12 -8.49
CA ALA A 59 -0.20 22.55 -7.15
C ALA A 59 1.27 23.00 -7.07
N PRO A 60 1.62 23.97 -6.21
CA PRO A 60 3.01 24.28 -5.92
C PRO A 60 3.75 23.06 -5.34
N HIS A 61 5.01 22.85 -5.76
CA HIS A 61 5.77 21.64 -5.43
C HIS A 61 5.93 21.29 -3.94
N ALA A 62 5.79 22.25 -3.03
CA ALA A 62 6.02 22.08 -1.59
C ALA A 62 4.81 22.46 -0.72
N THR A 63 3.66 22.74 -1.32
CA THR A 63 2.49 23.26 -0.59
C THR A 63 1.26 22.43 -0.93
N GLY A 64 0.63 21.85 0.09
CA GLY A 64 -0.69 21.24 -0.02
C GLY A 64 -1.79 22.25 0.28
N LEU A 65 -2.95 22.07 -0.35
CA LEU A 65 -4.17 22.81 -0.06
C LEU A 65 -5.13 21.92 0.75
N ILE A 66 -5.79 22.54 1.72
CA ILE A 66 -6.95 21.99 2.42
C ILE A 66 -8.15 22.86 2.10
N VAL A 67 -9.21 22.25 1.58
CA VAL A 67 -10.52 22.87 1.35
C VAL A 67 -11.39 22.49 2.56
N PRO A 68 -11.56 23.38 3.56
CA PRO A 68 -12.10 23.01 4.87
C PRO A 68 -13.62 22.87 4.90
N LYS A 69 -14.32 23.34 3.85
CA LYS A 69 -15.78 23.28 3.76
C LYS A 69 -16.20 23.10 2.31
N THR A 70 -16.40 21.85 1.92
CA THR A 70 -17.10 21.48 0.69
C THR A 70 -18.61 21.78 0.80
N LYS A 71 -19.36 21.60 -0.28
CA LYS A 71 -20.83 21.80 -0.30
C LYS A 71 -21.56 20.99 0.79
N ASP A 72 -21.02 19.83 1.16
CA ASP A 72 -21.57 18.92 2.17
C ASP A 72 -20.84 18.95 3.53
N GLY A 73 -19.93 19.91 3.74
CA GLY A 73 -19.22 20.08 5.01
C GLY A 73 -18.03 19.14 5.25
N ARG A 74 -17.61 18.39 4.22
CA ARG A 74 -16.39 17.58 4.22
C ARG A 74 -15.14 18.42 3.92
N VAL A 75 -13.99 17.76 4.01
CA VAL A 75 -12.67 18.33 3.72
C VAL A 75 -12.09 17.63 2.51
N VAL A 76 -11.65 18.40 1.52
CA VAL A 76 -10.87 17.92 0.39
C VAL A 76 -9.43 18.42 0.52
N PHE A 77 -8.48 17.52 0.37
CA PHE A 77 -7.07 17.80 0.27
C PHE A 77 -6.66 17.79 -1.20
N MET A 78 -5.69 18.64 -1.52
CA MET A 78 -4.99 18.64 -2.80
C MET A 78 -3.50 18.75 -2.49
N LEU A 79 -2.77 17.65 -2.66
CA LEU A 79 -1.42 17.46 -2.12
C LEU A 79 -0.43 17.13 -3.24
N PRO A 80 0.72 17.83 -3.33
CA PRO A 80 1.78 17.43 -4.25
C PRO A 80 2.33 16.05 -3.86
N TRP A 81 2.41 15.14 -4.82
CA TRP A 81 2.84 13.76 -4.60
C TRP A 81 3.62 13.23 -5.81
N LEU A 82 4.92 12.96 -5.62
CA LEU A 82 5.79 12.33 -6.61
C LEU A 82 5.78 13.00 -8.01
N GLY A 83 5.66 14.33 -8.05
CA GLY A 83 5.62 15.10 -9.31
C GLY A 83 4.22 15.26 -9.90
N ALA A 84 3.21 14.66 -9.28
CA ALA A 84 1.79 14.85 -9.56
C ALA A 84 1.10 15.55 -8.37
N VAL A 85 -0.23 15.63 -8.42
CA VAL A 85 -1.08 16.12 -7.33
C VAL A 85 -2.15 15.08 -7.05
N ILE A 86 -2.29 14.62 -5.81
CA ILE A 86 -3.46 13.84 -5.40
C ILE A 86 -4.52 14.80 -4.86
N ALA A 87 -5.77 14.62 -5.28
CA ALA A 87 -6.91 15.27 -4.67
C ALA A 87 -7.97 14.28 -4.18
N GLY A 88 -8.58 14.58 -3.04
CA GLY A 88 -9.60 13.75 -2.40
C GLY A 88 -9.84 14.13 -0.94
N THR A 89 -10.74 13.49 -0.20
CA THR A 89 -11.40 12.23 -0.54
C THR A 89 -12.91 12.32 -0.39
N THR A 90 -13.61 11.38 -1.00
CA THR A 90 -15.04 11.15 -0.78
C THR A 90 -15.28 10.29 0.47
N ASP A 91 -16.53 10.25 0.90
CA ASP A 91 -17.01 9.37 1.96
C ASP A 91 -18.33 8.74 1.52
N ALA A 92 -18.32 7.46 1.20
CA ALA A 92 -19.50 6.73 0.74
C ALA A 92 -19.56 5.34 1.40
N VAL A 93 -20.76 4.79 1.52
CA VAL A 93 -20.89 3.37 1.86
C VAL A 93 -20.33 2.55 0.70
N ALA A 94 -19.42 1.61 0.99
CA ALA A 94 -18.79 0.78 -0.03
C ALA A 94 -18.98 -0.70 0.26
N PRO A 95 -19.33 -1.52 -0.76
CA PRO A 95 -19.29 -2.96 -0.61
C PRO A 95 -17.84 -3.43 -0.39
N ILE A 96 -17.67 -4.47 0.43
CA ILE A 96 -16.36 -5.10 0.61
C ILE A 96 -15.99 -5.82 -0.69
N THR A 97 -14.90 -5.39 -1.31
CA THR A 97 -14.36 -5.99 -2.53
C THR A 97 -12.84 -5.88 -2.54
N LEU A 98 -12.18 -6.81 -3.22
CA LEU A 98 -10.74 -6.73 -3.48
C LEU A 98 -10.38 -5.67 -4.53
N ARG A 99 -11.37 -5.18 -5.27
CA ARG A 99 -11.18 -4.25 -6.40
C ARG A 99 -12.17 -3.08 -6.31
N PRO A 100 -12.07 -2.23 -5.27
CA PRO A 100 -12.88 -1.01 -5.19
C PRO A 100 -12.55 -0.11 -6.39
N ARG A 101 -13.54 0.66 -6.85
CA ARG A 101 -13.42 1.56 -8.00
C ARG A 101 -13.99 2.92 -7.67
N ALA A 102 -13.38 3.97 -8.22
CA ALA A 102 -13.97 5.29 -8.22
C ALA A 102 -15.18 5.32 -9.15
N THR A 103 -16.26 6.00 -8.76
CA THR A 103 -17.35 6.29 -9.70
C THR A 103 -17.15 7.62 -10.40
N VAL A 104 -17.82 7.80 -11.53
CA VAL A 104 -17.80 9.06 -12.29
C VAL A 104 -18.30 10.21 -11.42
N GLU A 105 -19.34 9.99 -10.62
CA GLU A 105 -19.94 10.99 -9.75
C GLU A 105 -19.00 11.42 -8.63
N GLU A 106 -18.25 10.49 -8.05
CA GLU A 106 -17.24 10.80 -7.02
C GLU A 106 -16.08 11.63 -7.60
N VAL A 107 -15.64 11.30 -8.82
CA VAL A 107 -14.61 12.05 -9.54
C VAL A 107 -15.09 13.45 -9.90
N ASP A 108 -16.27 13.56 -10.50
CA ASP A 108 -16.87 14.85 -10.86
C ASP A 108 -17.08 15.72 -9.61
N SER A 109 -17.52 15.13 -8.49
CA SER A 109 -17.64 15.83 -7.21
C SER A 109 -16.31 16.37 -6.70
N ILE A 110 -15.20 15.62 -6.77
CA ILE A 110 -13.88 16.13 -6.37
C ILE A 110 -13.48 17.33 -7.24
N LEU A 111 -13.63 17.23 -8.56
CA LEU A 111 -13.25 18.31 -9.49
C LEU A 111 -14.09 19.58 -9.26
N GLU A 112 -15.39 19.43 -9.02
CA GLU A 112 -16.28 20.55 -8.69
C GLU A 112 -15.90 21.26 -7.39
N GLU A 113 -15.48 20.52 -6.35
CA GLU A 113 -15.07 21.09 -5.06
C GLU A 113 -13.73 21.83 -5.15
N LEU A 114 -12.84 21.41 -6.07
CA LEU A 114 -11.56 22.09 -6.31
C LEU A 114 -11.69 23.33 -7.18
N ALA A 115 -12.63 23.35 -8.14
CA ALA A 115 -12.74 24.39 -9.16
C ALA A 115 -12.74 25.84 -8.62
N PRO A 116 -13.42 26.19 -7.51
CA PRO A 116 -13.39 27.54 -6.95
C PRO A 116 -12.01 28.00 -6.46
N TYR A 117 -11.09 27.06 -6.21
CA TYR A 117 -9.76 27.33 -5.66
C TYR A 117 -8.65 27.32 -6.74
N LEU A 118 -9.01 27.03 -7.99
CA LEU A 118 -8.07 26.96 -9.11
C LEU A 118 -8.32 28.09 -10.10
N SER A 119 -7.26 28.78 -10.52
CA SER A 119 -7.36 29.79 -11.59
C SER A 119 -7.69 29.15 -12.94
N VAL A 120 -7.25 27.91 -13.15
CA VAL A 120 -7.59 27.07 -14.30
C VAL A 120 -8.23 25.80 -13.74
N PRO A 121 -9.56 25.60 -13.89
CA PRO A 121 -10.23 24.41 -13.37
C PRO A 121 -9.66 23.14 -13.99
N ALA A 122 -9.40 22.13 -13.17
CA ALA A 122 -9.10 20.79 -13.64
C ALA A 122 -10.36 20.16 -14.25
N THR A 123 -10.17 19.42 -15.33
CA THR A 123 -11.22 18.67 -16.02
C THR A 123 -10.97 17.17 -15.92
N ARG A 124 -11.96 16.35 -16.30
CA ARG A 124 -11.75 14.89 -16.40
C ARG A 124 -10.61 14.50 -17.33
N ALA A 125 -10.33 15.29 -18.36
CA ALA A 125 -9.21 15.04 -19.28
C ALA A 125 -7.83 15.23 -18.62
N ASP A 126 -7.77 15.95 -17.49
CA ASP A 126 -6.57 16.13 -16.70
C ASP A 126 -6.35 14.99 -15.69
N VAL A 127 -7.33 14.12 -15.45
CA VAL A 127 -7.21 13.04 -14.48
C VAL A 127 -6.35 11.92 -15.07
N THR A 128 -5.15 11.74 -14.52
CA THR A 128 -4.20 10.70 -14.97
C THR A 128 -4.46 9.35 -14.30
N SER A 129 -5.17 9.33 -13.17
CA SER A 129 -5.58 8.12 -12.46
C SER A 129 -6.67 8.46 -11.43
N ALA A 130 -7.61 7.54 -11.19
CA ALA A 130 -8.62 7.67 -10.13
C ALA A 130 -8.79 6.33 -9.40
N TRP A 131 -8.66 6.32 -8.08
CA TRP A 131 -8.64 5.07 -7.31
C TRP A 131 -9.46 5.19 -6.04
N ALA A 132 -9.95 4.04 -5.58
CA ALA A 132 -10.77 3.94 -4.37
C ALA A 132 -10.10 3.03 -3.34
N GLY A 133 -10.34 3.34 -2.07
CA GLY A 133 -9.99 2.48 -0.95
C GLY A 133 -11.20 2.24 -0.05
N ILE A 134 -11.17 1.16 0.72
CA ILE A 134 -12.18 0.86 1.74
C ILE A 134 -11.55 1.03 3.11
N ARG A 135 -12.08 1.97 3.89
CA ARG A 135 -11.72 2.20 5.29
C ARG A 135 -12.46 1.20 6.18
N PRO A 136 -11.75 0.44 7.04
CA PRO A 136 -12.39 -0.46 8.00
C PRO A 136 -12.73 0.32 9.27
N LEU A 137 -13.88 0.97 9.32
CA LEU A 137 -14.28 1.77 10.49
C LEU A 137 -14.69 0.83 11.62
N ALA A 138 -14.09 0.97 12.81
CA ALA A 138 -14.49 0.17 13.96
C ALA A 138 -15.87 0.62 14.45
N ALA A 139 -16.72 -0.34 14.77
CA ALA A 139 -18.03 -0.13 15.38
C ALA A 139 -18.04 -0.76 16.77
N ASP A 140 -18.64 -0.06 17.74
CA ASP A 140 -18.87 -0.65 19.07
C ASP A 140 -19.91 -1.79 18.97
N PRO A 141 -19.54 -3.05 19.31
CA PRO A 141 -20.47 -4.19 19.28
C PRO A 141 -21.65 -4.09 20.26
N THR A 142 -21.56 -3.20 21.25
CA THR A 142 -22.57 -3.00 22.29
C THR A 142 -23.52 -1.83 22.01
N ALA A 143 -23.19 -0.99 21.04
CA ALA A 143 -23.97 0.19 20.68
C ALA A 143 -25.09 -0.13 19.67
N ASP A 144 -26.14 0.70 19.63
CA ASP A 144 -27.33 0.49 18.81
C ASP A 144 -26.98 0.56 17.30
N PRO A 145 -27.08 -0.52 16.52
CA PRO A 145 -26.63 -0.58 15.12
C PRO A 145 -27.29 0.44 14.17
N THR A 146 -28.31 1.17 14.61
CA THR A 146 -28.96 2.24 13.84
C THR A 146 -28.35 3.63 14.05
N SER A 147 -27.48 3.81 15.05
CA SER A 147 -26.82 5.09 15.33
C SER A 147 -25.52 5.23 14.55
N THR A 148 -25.42 6.27 13.72
CA THR A 148 -24.19 6.65 12.99
C THR A 148 -23.09 7.16 13.92
N GLU A 149 -23.38 7.39 15.22
CA GLU A 149 -22.40 7.73 16.25
C GLU A 149 -21.61 6.53 16.79
N ASN A 150 -21.92 5.30 16.35
CA ASN A 150 -21.24 4.07 16.80
C ASN A 150 -19.85 3.85 16.21
N ILE A 151 -19.44 4.72 15.28
CA ILE A 151 -18.13 4.60 14.63
C ILE A 151 -17.06 5.12 15.60
N LEU A 152 -16.31 4.18 16.16
CA LEU A 152 -15.13 4.50 16.95
C LEU A 152 -14.07 5.06 16.00
N ARG A 153 -13.58 6.26 16.31
CA ARG A 153 -12.51 6.93 15.54
C ARG A 153 -11.13 6.29 15.76
N ASP A 154 -11.05 5.29 16.62
CA ASP A 154 -9.84 4.59 17.04
C ASP A 154 -9.85 3.12 16.56
N HIS A 155 -8.80 2.36 16.86
CA HIS A 155 -8.80 0.92 16.67
C HIS A 155 -9.42 0.18 17.85
N ILE A 156 -9.91 -1.03 17.59
CA ILE A 156 -10.33 -1.98 18.61
C ILE A 156 -9.51 -3.27 18.49
N VAL A 157 -9.23 -3.87 19.64
CA VAL A 157 -8.60 -5.20 19.74
C VAL A 157 -9.55 -6.09 20.53
N VAL A 158 -9.93 -7.22 19.94
CA VAL A 158 -10.91 -8.15 20.49
C VAL A 158 -10.26 -9.53 20.61
N ASP A 159 -10.17 -10.04 21.83
CA ASP A 159 -9.92 -11.47 22.07
C ASP A 159 -11.24 -12.23 21.87
N GLU A 160 -11.24 -13.17 20.92
CA GLU A 160 -12.45 -13.86 20.47
C GLU A 160 -12.78 -15.10 21.31
N GLY A 161 -11.92 -15.49 22.27
CA GLY A 161 -12.16 -16.63 23.15
C GLY A 161 -11.63 -17.98 22.63
N ASP A 162 -11.57 -18.14 21.31
CA ASP A 162 -11.28 -19.40 20.60
C ASP A 162 -9.81 -19.55 20.17
N GLY A 163 -8.95 -18.60 20.57
CA GLY A 163 -7.56 -18.52 20.17
C GLY A 163 -7.32 -17.58 18.99
N MET A 164 -8.34 -16.86 18.52
CA MET A 164 -8.19 -15.73 17.62
C MET A 164 -8.20 -14.39 18.38
N VAL A 165 -7.35 -13.46 17.96
CA VAL A 165 -7.38 -12.05 18.37
C VAL A 165 -7.58 -11.21 17.13
N THR A 166 -8.58 -10.34 17.14
CA THR A 166 -8.92 -9.46 16.02
C THR A 166 -8.49 -8.02 16.30
N VAL A 167 -7.92 -7.34 15.31
CA VAL A 167 -7.69 -5.90 15.32
C VAL A 167 -8.33 -5.26 14.08
N THR A 168 -9.14 -4.22 14.29
CA THR A 168 -9.80 -3.44 13.22
C THR A 168 -9.95 -1.98 13.62
N GLY A 169 -10.32 -1.11 12.68
CA GLY A 169 -10.31 0.34 12.91
C GLY A 169 -8.92 0.94 12.78
N GLY A 170 -8.77 2.10 13.44
CA GLY A 170 -7.50 2.82 13.51
C GLY A 170 -7.12 3.55 12.21
N LYS A 171 -5.89 4.04 12.18
CA LYS A 171 -5.36 4.86 11.09
C LYS A 171 -3.97 4.38 10.72
N TRP A 172 -3.57 4.69 9.50
CA TRP A 172 -2.18 4.49 9.08
C TRP A 172 -1.19 5.19 10.02
N THR A 173 -1.53 6.37 10.55
CA THR A 173 -0.66 7.10 11.50
C THR A 173 -0.49 6.42 12.85
N THR A 174 -1.40 5.53 13.25
CA THR A 174 -1.38 4.83 14.54
C THR A 174 -1.00 3.35 14.42
N TYR A 175 -0.65 2.86 13.23
CA TYR A 175 -0.42 1.43 12.94
C TYR A 175 0.55 0.74 13.92
N ARG A 176 1.64 1.43 14.31
CA ARG A 176 2.64 0.88 15.24
C ARG A 176 2.04 0.62 16.63
N LEU A 177 1.25 1.57 17.13
CA LEU A 177 0.56 1.44 18.42
C LEU A 177 -0.55 0.36 18.34
N MET A 178 -1.27 0.30 17.22
CA MET A 178 -2.23 -0.76 16.95
C MET A 178 -1.57 -2.15 17.01
N ALA A 179 -0.40 -2.29 16.39
CA ALA A 179 0.36 -3.54 16.38
C ALA A 179 0.85 -3.92 17.79
N GLU A 180 1.31 -2.95 18.58
CA GLU A 180 1.68 -3.15 19.99
C GLU A 180 0.50 -3.70 20.80
N HIS A 181 -0.67 -3.05 20.74
CA HIS A 181 -1.87 -3.52 21.45
C HIS A 181 -2.32 -4.91 20.98
N ALA A 182 -2.25 -5.19 19.68
CA ALA A 182 -2.62 -6.49 19.13
C ALA A 182 -1.68 -7.62 19.58
N VAL A 183 -0.37 -7.36 19.65
CA VAL A 183 0.63 -8.33 20.14
C VAL A 183 0.47 -8.58 21.63
N ASP A 184 0.23 -7.55 22.44
CA ASP A 184 -0.01 -7.69 23.88
C ASP A 184 -1.27 -8.53 24.16
N ALA A 185 -2.34 -8.29 23.40
CA ALA A 185 -3.56 -9.10 23.47
C ALA A 185 -3.31 -10.55 23.02
N ALA A 186 -2.51 -10.78 21.98
CA ALA A 186 -2.16 -12.12 21.53
C ALA A 186 -1.33 -12.89 22.56
N ILE A 187 -0.40 -12.23 23.26
CA ILE A 187 0.36 -12.84 24.36
C ILE A 187 -0.57 -13.28 25.49
N THR A 188 -1.50 -12.39 25.87
CA THR A 188 -2.50 -12.67 26.91
C THR A 188 -3.42 -13.84 26.52
N ALA A 189 -3.93 -13.83 25.28
CA ALA A 189 -4.79 -14.90 24.76
C ALA A 189 -4.06 -16.25 24.70
N ALA A 190 -2.77 -16.26 24.33
CA ALA A 190 -1.95 -17.47 24.29
C ALA A 190 -1.82 -18.10 25.69
N ASP A 191 -1.65 -17.27 26.71
CA ASP A 191 -1.52 -17.73 28.09
C ASP A 191 -2.86 -18.09 28.73
N ARG A 192 -3.99 -17.52 28.32
CA ARG A 192 -5.31 -18.00 28.78
C ARG A 192 -5.62 -19.41 28.25
N GLY A 193 -5.16 -19.73 27.03
CA GLY A 193 -5.54 -20.96 26.32
C GLY A 193 -6.97 -20.89 25.76
N ARG A 194 -7.40 -21.99 25.10
CA ARG A 194 -8.77 -22.09 24.55
C ARG A 194 -9.76 -22.44 25.67
N THR A 195 -10.47 -21.44 26.18
CA THR A 195 -11.63 -21.65 27.04
C THR A 195 -12.87 -21.64 26.16
N GLY A 196 -13.61 -22.74 26.08
CA GLY A 196 -14.91 -22.75 25.40
C GLY A 196 -15.85 -21.76 26.09
N GLY A 197 -16.07 -20.59 25.48
CA GLY A 197 -16.93 -19.53 26.00
C GLY A 197 -16.25 -18.16 25.89
N GLY A 198 -16.79 -17.30 25.02
CA GLY A 198 -16.32 -15.93 24.85
C GLY A 198 -16.32 -15.15 26.16
N SER A 199 -15.20 -14.49 26.43
CA SER A 199 -15.03 -13.56 27.56
C SER A 199 -14.36 -12.31 27.03
N TYR A 200 -15.02 -11.16 27.25
CA TYR A 200 -14.37 -9.86 27.22
C TYR A 200 -13.57 -9.74 28.53
N ALA A 201 -12.25 -9.53 28.44
CA ALA A 201 -11.42 -9.29 29.61
C ALA A 201 -11.21 -7.79 29.81
N THR A 202 -11.73 -7.25 30.92
CA THR A 202 -11.25 -6.02 31.56
C THR A 202 -10.01 -6.36 32.41
N THR A 203 -9.15 -5.37 32.63
CA THR A 203 -7.75 -5.45 33.10
C THR A 203 -7.51 -5.96 34.54
N SER A 204 -8.29 -6.92 35.04
CA SER A 204 -8.04 -7.51 36.36
C SER A 204 -8.62 -8.92 36.46
N GLY A 205 -7.76 -9.94 36.45
CA GLY A 205 -8.14 -11.31 36.80
C GLY A 205 -7.19 -12.34 36.23
N GLU A 206 -6.43 -12.99 37.10
CA GLU A 206 -5.43 -14.02 36.80
C GLU A 206 -6.03 -15.21 36.03
N ALA A 207 -5.49 -15.51 34.84
CA ALA A 207 -5.75 -16.75 34.12
C ALA A 207 -4.44 -17.54 33.97
N ARG A 208 -4.33 -18.66 34.69
CA ARG A 208 -3.28 -19.65 34.49
C ARG A 208 -3.58 -20.45 33.22
N GLY A 209 -2.75 -20.30 32.20
CA GLY A 209 -2.61 -21.30 31.14
C GLY A 209 -1.16 -21.48 30.71
N THR A 210 -0.97 -22.54 29.94
CA THR A 210 0.21 -23.42 29.98
C THR A 210 1.35 -23.00 29.05
N THR A 211 1.26 -21.84 28.37
CA THR A 211 2.29 -21.44 27.39
C THR A 211 3.42 -20.58 27.98
N ALA A 212 3.17 -19.93 29.12
CA ALA A 212 4.07 -18.98 29.79
C ALA A 212 4.71 -17.98 28.80
N LEU A 213 3.96 -17.55 27.78
CA LEU A 213 4.46 -16.66 26.73
C LEU A 213 4.70 -15.27 27.29
N ALA A 214 3.83 -14.77 28.18
CA ALA A 214 4.03 -13.49 28.87
C ALA A 214 5.33 -13.48 29.67
N ALA A 215 5.67 -14.58 30.34
CA ALA A 215 6.92 -14.70 31.10
C ALA A 215 8.18 -14.67 30.21
N LYS A 216 8.04 -14.96 28.91
CA LYS A 216 9.13 -14.92 27.91
C LYS A 216 9.14 -13.63 27.08
N ALA A 217 8.04 -12.90 27.06
CA ALA A 217 7.89 -11.69 26.28
C ALA A 217 8.73 -10.56 26.89
N THR A 218 9.44 -9.82 26.05
CA THR A 218 10.06 -8.55 26.44
C THR A 218 9.11 -7.39 26.18
N PRO A 219 9.29 -6.23 26.83
CA PRO A 219 8.56 -5.01 26.48
C PRO A 219 8.68 -4.69 24.98
N CYS A 220 7.65 -4.04 24.42
CA CYS A 220 7.66 -3.60 23.04
C CYS A 220 8.84 -2.63 22.79
N ARG A 221 9.57 -2.84 21.69
CA ARG A 221 10.73 -2.03 21.31
C ARG A 221 10.54 -1.27 20.00
N THR A 222 9.36 -1.39 19.37
CA THR A 222 9.12 -0.94 17.98
C THR A 222 9.30 0.56 17.79
N VAL A 223 9.16 1.38 18.83
CA VAL A 223 9.43 2.84 18.78
C VAL A 223 10.86 3.15 18.33
N ALA A 224 11.83 2.31 18.71
CA ALA A 224 13.24 2.51 18.40
C ALA A 224 13.75 1.63 17.25
N VAL A 225 12.89 0.80 16.66
CA VAL A 225 13.27 -0.09 15.55
C VAL A 225 13.07 0.65 14.24
N ALA A 226 14.17 0.91 13.54
CA ALA A 226 14.14 1.52 12.22
C ALA A 226 13.64 0.50 11.18
N VAL A 227 12.79 0.93 10.26
CA VAL A 227 12.26 0.06 9.19
C VAL A 227 13.34 -0.20 8.13
N VAL A 228 13.23 -1.30 7.40
CA VAL A 228 14.07 -1.57 6.23
C VAL A 228 13.98 -0.39 5.26
N GLY A 229 15.09 0.02 4.65
CA GLY A 229 15.15 1.23 3.82
C GLY A 229 15.69 2.46 4.57
N SER A 230 15.62 2.49 5.90
CA SER A 230 15.94 3.74 6.63
C SER A 230 17.40 3.86 7.09
N HIS A 231 18.18 2.78 7.13
CA HIS A 231 19.49 2.78 7.79
C HIS A 231 20.55 3.47 6.93
N GLY A 232 20.90 4.72 7.26
CA GLY A 232 21.88 5.48 6.48
C GLY A 232 21.27 6.29 5.33
N TYR A 233 19.94 6.47 5.33
CA TYR A 233 19.32 7.50 4.51
C TYR A 233 19.86 8.89 4.88
N SER A 234 20.11 9.71 3.87
CA SER A 234 20.48 11.11 4.02
C SER A 234 19.84 11.94 2.89
N PRO A 235 19.55 13.24 3.10
CA PRO A 235 18.99 14.09 2.05
C PRO A 235 19.85 14.17 0.78
N ASP A 236 21.18 14.03 0.92
CA ASP A 236 22.15 14.03 -0.17
C ASP A 236 22.39 12.65 -0.81
N LEU A 237 21.68 11.59 -0.36
CA LEU A 237 21.85 10.23 -0.90
C LEU A 237 21.73 10.17 -2.42
N SER A 238 20.77 10.90 -3.00
CA SER A 238 20.59 10.98 -4.46
C SER A 238 21.82 11.53 -5.20
N VAL A 239 22.57 12.45 -4.59
CA VAL A 239 23.82 13.00 -5.13
C VAL A 239 24.93 11.96 -5.06
N ARG A 240 25.04 11.24 -3.94
CA ARG A 240 26.03 10.18 -3.77
C ARG A 240 25.81 9.04 -4.77
N LEU A 241 24.55 8.66 -5.00
CA LEU A 241 24.18 7.66 -6.01
C LEU A 241 24.61 8.10 -7.41
N ALA A 242 24.31 9.34 -7.79
CA ALA A 242 24.70 9.88 -9.09
C ALA A 242 26.23 9.93 -9.27
N GLN A 243 26.98 10.20 -8.20
CA GLN A 243 28.45 10.22 -8.25
C GLN A 243 29.07 8.82 -8.35
N SER A 244 28.38 7.78 -7.88
CA SER A 244 28.90 6.41 -7.91
C SER A 244 28.62 5.66 -9.21
N GLN A 245 27.78 6.19 -10.10
CA GLN A 245 27.48 5.54 -11.38
C GLN A 245 28.66 5.68 -12.38
N PRO A 246 28.95 4.64 -13.19
CA PRO A 246 29.92 4.73 -14.26
C PRO A 246 29.55 5.84 -15.25
N ARG A 247 30.47 6.76 -15.52
CA ARG A 247 30.27 7.80 -16.53
C ARG A 247 30.55 7.24 -17.91
N SER A 248 29.63 7.41 -18.86
CA SER A 248 29.95 7.26 -20.28
C SER A 248 30.84 8.43 -20.73
N ASP A 249 32.05 8.11 -21.16
CA ASP A 249 33.05 8.90 -21.87
C ASP A 249 32.91 10.44 -21.86
N GLY A 250 33.62 11.09 -20.91
CA GLY A 250 34.07 12.49 -21.05
C GLY A 250 33.00 13.59 -21.07
N ALA A 251 31.71 13.27 -20.96
CA ALA A 251 30.64 14.26 -21.00
C ALA A 251 30.62 15.14 -19.73
N ARG A 252 30.95 16.43 -19.90
CA ARG A 252 30.82 17.46 -18.87
C ARG A 252 29.34 17.86 -18.71
N THR A 253 28.68 17.29 -17.71
CA THR A 253 27.59 17.80 -16.83
C THR A 253 26.44 18.69 -17.33
N SER A 254 26.31 19.06 -18.61
CA SER A 254 25.17 19.87 -19.09
C SER A 254 24.04 19.04 -19.69
N SER A 255 24.28 17.77 -20.06
CA SER A 255 23.25 16.84 -20.56
C SER A 255 22.36 16.25 -19.46
N SER A 256 22.73 16.41 -18.18
CA SER A 256 21.94 16.00 -17.01
C SER A 256 20.92 17.04 -16.56
N ILE A 257 20.91 18.22 -17.18
CA ILE A 257 19.90 19.27 -17.01
C ILE A 257 18.91 19.12 -18.18
N SER A 258 18.16 18.02 -18.20
CA SER A 258 17.01 17.92 -19.09
C SER A 258 15.91 18.86 -18.58
N SER A 259 15.25 19.57 -19.49
CA SER A 259 14.18 20.53 -19.20
C SER A 259 12.93 19.91 -18.58
N ASP A 260 12.86 18.57 -18.52
CA ASP A 260 11.77 17.80 -17.93
C ASP A 260 11.98 17.47 -16.43
N GLY A 261 13.07 17.92 -15.81
CA GLY A 261 13.41 17.57 -14.42
C GLY A 261 13.67 16.06 -14.20
N GLY A 262 13.73 15.29 -15.30
CA GLY A 262 13.74 13.83 -15.40
C GLY A 262 15.04 13.26 -15.97
N GLY A 263 16.16 13.97 -15.86
CA GLY A 263 17.46 13.39 -16.21
C GLY A 263 17.84 12.21 -15.29
N GLU A 264 19.05 11.69 -15.46
CA GLU A 264 19.62 10.64 -14.60
C GLU A 264 19.49 10.99 -13.09
N ILE A 265 19.64 12.26 -12.73
CA ILE A 265 19.47 12.74 -11.35
C ILE A 265 18.02 12.58 -10.83
N GLY A 266 17.03 12.63 -11.72
CA GLY A 266 15.62 12.38 -11.38
C GLY A 266 15.39 10.92 -10.97
N VAL A 267 16.03 9.98 -11.68
CA VAL A 267 16.03 8.55 -11.32
C VAL A 267 16.73 8.35 -9.98
N MET A 268 17.92 8.93 -9.78
CA MET A 268 18.64 8.77 -8.49
C MET A 268 17.87 9.36 -7.31
N ARG A 269 17.17 10.48 -7.50
CA ARG A 269 16.27 11.06 -6.49
C ARG A 269 15.08 10.15 -6.19
N HIS A 270 14.48 9.57 -7.23
CA HIS A 270 13.41 8.59 -7.09
C HIS A 270 13.89 7.36 -6.30
N LEU A 271 15.02 6.77 -6.67
CA LEU A 271 15.56 5.60 -5.98
C LEU A 271 15.85 5.90 -4.51
N ALA A 272 16.53 7.02 -4.22
CA ALA A 272 16.83 7.43 -2.85
C ALA A 272 15.56 7.61 -1.99
N ARG A 273 14.50 8.20 -2.56
CA ARG A 273 13.22 8.43 -1.84
C ARG A 273 12.39 7.17 -1.66
N SER A 274 12.45 6.25 -2.63
CA SER A 274 11.63 5.03 -2.64
C SER A 274 12.26 3.89 -1.86
N TYR A 275 13.59 3.73 -1.95
CA TYR A 275 14.32 2.59 -1.41
C TYR A 275 15.24 2.94 -0.25
N GLY A 276 15.49 4.23 -0.02
CA GLY A 276 16.41 4.71 1.01
C GLY A 276 17.78 4.02 0.93
N ASP A 277 18.20 3.38 2.01
CA ASP A 277 19.48 2.67 2.11
C ASP A 277 19.63 1.46 1.16
N ARG A 278 18.55 1.02 0.51
CA ARG A 278 18.58 -0.01 -0.54
C ARG A 278 18.82 0.56 -1.94
N ALA A 279 18.68 1.87 -2.12
CA ALA A 279 18.86 2.53 -3.42
C ALA A 279 20.21 2.23 -4.10
N PRO A 280 21.36 2.13 -3.39
CA PRO A 280 22.63 1.74 -4.02
C PRO A 280 22.59 0.35 -4.66
N VAL A 281 21.86 -0.60 -4.08
CA VAL A 281 21.71 -1.95 -4.62
C VAL A 281 20.92 -1.91 -5.94
N VAL A 282 19.84 -1.13 -5.98
CA VAL A 282 19.03 -0.95 -7.19
C VAL A 282 19.85 -0.27 -8.30
N ALA A 283 20.59 0.78 -7.95
CA ALA A 283 21.46 1.48 -8.90
C ALA A 283 22.58 0.58 -9.44
N GLN A 284 23.17 -0.27 -8.58
CA GLN A 284 24.15 -1.25 -9.01
C GLN A 284 23.55 -2.26 -10.00
N LEU A 285 22.35 -2.78 -9.72
CA LEU A 285 21.63 -3.68 -10.63
C LEU A 285 21.45 -3.03 -12.01
N ALA A 286 21.02 -1.76 -12.05
CA ALA A 286 20.88 -1.01 -13.29
C ALA A 286 22.18 -0.98 -14.11
N SER A 287 23.31 -0.65 -13.48
CA SER A 287 24.63 -0.55 -14.12
C SER A 287 25.24 -1.90 -14.55
N SER A 288 24.85 -2.99 -13.90
CA SER A 288 25.45 -4.32 -14.10
C SER A 288 24.86 -5.12 -15.28
N SER A 289 23.77 -4.63 -15.88
CA SER A 289 23.08 -5.34 -16.96
C SER A 289 23.82 -5.27 -18.29
N ALA A 290 23.76 -6.36 -19.07
CA ALA A 290 24.28 -6.37 -20.44
C ALA A 290 23.64 -5.23 -21.24
N LEU A 291 24.48 -4.39 -21.88
CA LEU A 291 24.06 -3.20 -22.64
C LEU A 291 23.31 -2.12 -21.83
N GLY A 292 23.31 -2.18 -20.49
CA GLY A 292 22.65 -1.17 -19.65
C GLY A 292 21.11 -1.21 -19.67
N ALA A 293 20.51 -2.29 -20.19
CA ALA A 293 19.07 -2.39 -20.40
C ALA A 293 18.24 -2.19 -19.12
N LEU A 294 18.74 -2.63 -17.95
CA LEU A 294 18.04 -2.46 -16.67
C LEU A 294 18.07 -1.01 -16.14
N GLY A 295 18.97 -0.17 -16.66
CA GLY A 295 18.99 1.26 -16.35
C GLY A 295 17.93 2.07 -17.11
N ASN A 296 17.26 1.48 -18.10
CA ASN A 296 16.23 2.16 -18.86
C ASN A 296 14.97 2.36 -18.04
N ARG A 297 14.35 3.52 -18.21
CA ARG A 297 12.99 3.79 -17.72
C ARG A 297 12.03 2.82 -18.36
N LEU A 298 11.06 2.33 -17.58
CA LEU A 298 9.99 1.47 -18.10
C LEU A 298 9.08 2.24 -19.06
N VAL A 299 8.85 3.54 -18.77
CA VAL A 299 7.98 4.42 -19.56
C VAL A 299 8.57 5.83 -19.57
N PRO A 300 8.53 6.55 -20.71
CA PRO A 300 8.94 7.95 -20.79
C PRO A 300 8.21 8.83 -19.75
N GLY A 301 8.87 9.88 -19.25
CA GLY A 301 8.29 10.81 -18.27
C GLY A 301 8.29 10.30 -16.81
N HIS A 302 8.35 8.99 -16.57
CA HIS A 302 8.35 8.43 -15.20
C HIS A 302 9.74 7.92 -14.79
N PRO A 303 10.18 8.13 -13.53
CA PRO A 303 11.54 7.80 -13.10
C PRO A 303 11.77 6.33 -12.79
N VAL A 304 10.75 5.48 -12.98
CA VAL A 304 10.80 4.05 -12.68
C VAL A 304 11.60 3.31 -13.74
N ILE A 305 12.61 2.54 -13.32
CA ILE A 305 13.51 1.79 -14.21
C ILE A 305 13.33 0.28 -14.13
N ALA A 306 13.78 -0.44 -15.16
CA ALA A 306 13.69 -1.90 -15.23
C ALA A 306 14.40 -2.63 -14.07
N ALA A 307 15.49 -2.07 -13.54
CA ALA A 307 16.19 -2.63 -12.38
C ALA A 307 15.32 -2.73 -11.12
N GLU A 308 14.32 -1.84 -10.97
CA GLU A 308 13.37 -1.89 -9.84
C GLU A 308 12.51 -3.15 -9.90
N VAL A 309 12.15 -3.63 -11.10
CA VAL A 309 11.36 -4.86 -11.28
C VAL A 309 12.14 -6.06 -10.75
N VAL A 310 13.41 -6.16 -11.15
CA VAL A 310 14.33 -7.22 -10.73
C VAL A 310 14.56 -7.17 -9.22
N TYR A 311 14.83 -5.97 -8.68
CA TYR A 311 15.01 -5.80 -7.25
C TYR A 311 13.76 -6.22 -6.47
N ALA A 312 12.58 -5.79 -6.92
CA ALA A 312 11.30 -6.09 -6.27
C ALA A 312 10.99 -7.60 -6.27
N ALA A 313 11.30 -8.30 -7.36
CA ALA A 313 11.15 -9.76 -7.45
C ALA A 313 12.05 -10.48 -6.44
N ARG A 314 13.32 -10.06 -6.34
CA ARG A 314 14.33 -10.71 -5.51
C ARG A 314 14.26 -10.38 -4.02
N HIS A 315 13.82 -9.17 -3.67
CA HIS A 315 13.98 -8.63 -2.31
C HIS A 315 12.70 -8.13 -1.66
N GLU A 316 11.62 -7.95 -2.42
CA GLU A 316 10.39 -7.33 -1.90
C GLU A 316 9.16 -8.21 -2.05
N TYR A 317 9.31 -9.51 -2.29
CA TYR A 317 8.20 -10.44 -2.52
C TYR A 317 7.21 -9.92 -3.59
N CYS A 318 7.71 -9.32 -4.67
CA CYS A 318 6.88 -9.01 -5.82
C CYS A 318 6.57 -10.30 -6.57
N GLN A 319 5.31 -10.73 -6.62
CA GLN A 319 4.93 -12.05 -7.13
C GLN A 319 3.93 -11.98 -8.29
N THR A 320 3.41 -10.79 -8.58
CA THR A 320 2.49 -10.53 -9.69
C THR A 320 2.88 -9.24 -10.42
N THR A 321 2.41 -9.08 -11.65
CA THR A 321 2.62 -7.81 -12.38
C THR A 321 1.95 -6.63 -11.64
N CYS A 322 0.78 -6.87 -11.05
CA CYS A 322 0.04 -5.90 -10.23
C CYS A 322 0.80 -5.43 -8.99
N ASP A 323 1.55 -6.33 -8.33
CA ASP A 323 2.35 -5.96 -7.16
C ASP A 323 3.36 -4.87 -7.52
N PHE A 324 3.98 -4.98 -8.69
CA PHE A 324 4.98 -4.03 -9.13
C PHE A 324 4.39 -2.66 -9.46
N ILE A 325 3.43 -2.60 -10.39
CA ILE A 325 2.90 -1.34 -10.91
C ILE A 325 2.11 -0.50 -9.88
N ALA A 326 1.55 -1.15 -8.86
CA ALA A 326 0.69 -0.49 -7.88
C ALA A 326 1.29 -0.42 -6.46
N ARG A 327 2.05 -1.43 -6.02
CA ARG A 327 2.46 -1.53 -4.60
C ARG A 327 3.95 -1.26 -4.40
N ARG A 328 4.81 -1.79 -5.27
CA ARG A 328 6.27 -1.53 -5.22
C ARG A 328 6.58 -0.17 -5.83
N THR A 329 5.92 0.13 -6.94
CA THR A 329 5.87 1.46 -7.55
C THR A 329 4.46 2.02 -7.39
N ARG A 330 4.32 3.34 -7.54
CA ARG A 330 2.99 4.00 -7.51
C ARG A 330 2.50 4.36 -8.91
N LEU A 331 3.01 3.68 -9.94
CA LEU A 331 2.76 4.07 -11.33
C LEU A 331 1.26 4.04 -11.65
N ALA A 332 0.54 3.00 -11.24
CA ALA A 332 -0.91 2.89 -11.42
C ALA A 332 -1.70 4.05 -10.76
N PHE A 333 -1.21 4.54 -9.62
CA PHE A 333 -1.81 5.66 -8.89
C PHE A 333 -1.44 7.02 -9.48
N LEU A 334 -0.30 7.12 -10.17
CA LEU A 334 0.21 8.36 -10.75
C LEU A 334 -0.32 8.59 -12.16
N ASP A 335 -0.31 7.55 -12.99
CA ASP A 335 -0.71 7.59 -14.39
C ASP A 335 -1.07 6.17 -14.86
N VAL A 336 -2.36 5.94 -15.09
CA VAL A 336 -2.89 4.63 -15.48
C VAL A 336 -2.46 4.22 -16.89
N GLU A 337 -2.29 5.19 -17.80
CA GLU A 337 -1.85 4.91 -19.17
C GLU A 337 -0.37 4.54 -19.20
N ALA A 338 0.45 5.26 -18.43
CA ALA A 338 1.84 4.88 -18.24
C ALA A 338 1.97 3.51 -17.57
N ALA A 339 1.15 3.23 -16.55
CA ALA A 339 1.14 1.90 -15.92
C ALA A 339 0.79 0.79 -16.92
N GLU A 340 -0.19 1.02 -17.81
CA GLU A 340 -0.57 0.06 -18.85
C GLU A 340 0.53 -0.14 -19.88
N ALA A 341 1.18 0.94 -20.33
CA ALA A 341 2.32 0.89 -21.24
C ALA A 341 3.52 0.13 -20.65
N ALA A 342 3.71 0.18 -19.33
CA ALA A 342 4.79 -0.53 -18.64
C ALA A 342 4.57 -2.06 -18.56
N LEU A 343 3.31 -2.53 -18.62
CA LEU A 343 2.96 -3.92 -18.31
C LEU A 343 3.78 -4.96 -19.09
N PRO A 344 3.95 -4.87 -20.42
CA PRO A 344 4.69 -5.90 -21.16
C PRO A 344 6.14 -6.06 -20.69
N ALA A 345 6.83 -4.95 -20.43
CA ALA A 345 8.21 -4.97 -19.94
C ALA A 345 8.31 -5.49 -18.51
N VAL A 346 7.41 -5.05 -17.62
CA VAL A 346 7.35 -5.53 -16.23
C VAL A 346 7.06 -7.02 -16.17
N THR A 347 6.03 -7.50 -16.89
CA THR A 347 5.67 -8.92 -16.91
C THR A 347 6.78 -9.78 -17.48
N ALA A 348 7.48 -9.33 -18.53
CA ALA A 348 8.61 -10.08 -19.10
C ALA A 348 9.76 -10.24 -18.09
N LEU A 349 10.13 -9.15 -17.40
CA LEU A 349 11.18 -9.18 -16.39
C LEU A 349 10.79 -10.04 -15.17
N LEU A 350 9.55 -9.93 -14.69
CA LEU A 350 9.06 -10.80 -13.61
C LEU A 350 9.00 -12.27 -14.04
N ALA A 351 8.60 -12.55 -15.28
CA ALA A 351 8.58 -13.91 -15.80
C ALA A 351 9.99 -14.51 -15.84
N GLU A 352 10.99 -13.74 -16.21
CA GLU A 352 12.39 -14.17 -16.17
C GLU A 352 12.86 -14.43 -14.73
N GLU A 353 12.66 -13.46 -13.83
CA GLU A 353 13.13 -13.53 -12.44
C GLU A 353 12.45 -14.62 -11.60
N LEU A 354 11.17 -14.87 -11.87
CA LEU A 354 10.35 -15.82 -11.12
C LEU A 354 10.12 -17.14 -11.88
N GLY A 355 10.70 -17.29 -13.07
CA GLY A 355 10.63 -18.51 -13.88
C GLY A 355 9.26 -18.83 -14.46
N TRP A 356 8.43 -17.82 -14.73
CA TRP A 356 7.07 -18.05 -15.25
C TRP A 356 7.08 -18.63 -16.67
N GLY A 357 6.28 -19.66 -16.89
CA GLY A 357 5.95 -20.12 -18.24
C GLY A 357 5.11 -19.10 -19.02
N VAL A 358 5.09 -19.24 -20.35
CA VAL A 358 4.36 -18.34 -21.28
C VAL A 358 2.88 -18.16 -20.90
N GLY A 359 2.22 -19.25 -20.48
CA GLY A 359 0.80 -19.20 -20.05
C GLY A 359 0.59 -18.34 -18.80
N ARG A 360 1.45 -18.48 -17.78
CA ARG A 360 1.39 -17.65 -16.57
C ARG A 360 1.68 -16.19 -16.87
N ALA A 361 2.69 -15.90 -17.69
CA ALA A 361 2.99 -14.52 -18.09
C ALA A 361 1.82 -13.85 -18.84
N ALA A 362 1.14 -14.59 -19.73
CA ALA A 362 -0.04 -14.08 -20.42
C ALA A 362 -1.23 -13.82 -19.46
N GLN A 363 -1.43 -14.70 -18.47
CA GLN A 363 -2.46 -14.51 -17.44
C GLN A 363 -2.16 -13.28 -16.58
N GLU A 364 -0.92 -13.13 -16.12
CA GLU A 364 -0.46 -11.97 -15.33
C GLU A 364 -0.67 -10.64 -16.06
N LEU A 365 -0.38 -10.60 -17.36
CA LEU A 365 -0.65 -9.42 -18.18
C LEU A 365 -2.15 -9.11 -18.29
N THR A 366 -2.98 -10.15 -18.43
CA THR A 366 -4.44 -10.02 -18.51
C THR A 366 -5.02 -9.52 -17.19
N ASP A 367 -4.59 -10.11 -16.07
CA ASP A 367 -5.02 -9.74 -14.74
C ASP A 367 -4.59 -8.31 -14.39
N ALA A 368 -3.39 -7.90 -14.79
CA ALA A 368 -2.90 -6.54 -14.59
C ALA A 368 -3.69 -5.50 -15.40
N LYS A 369 -4.02 -5.79 -16.66
CA LYS A 369 -4.92 -4.92 -17.46
C LYS A 369 -6.30 -4.81 -16.82
N GLN A 370 -6.87 -5.93 -16.38
CA GLN A 370 -8.15 -5.93 -15.69
C GLN A 370 -8.09 -5.15 -14.37
N PHE A 371 -6.98 -5.25 -13.63
CA PHE A 371 -6.74 -4.48 -12.42
C PHE A 371 -6.64 -2.98 -12.71
N LEU A 372 -5.89 -2.55 -13.74
CA LEU A 372 -5.79 -1.14 -14.10
C LEU A 372 -7.12 -0.50 -14.49
N THR A 373 -8.12 -1.28 -14.92
CA THR A 373 -9.46 -0.72 -15.13
C THR A 373 -10.10 -0.17 -13.86
N THR A 374 -9.62 -0.52 -12.65
CA THR A 374 -10.08 0.10 -11.39
C THR A 374 -9.47 1.49 -11.14
N PHE A 375 -8.48 1.89 -11.94
CA PHE A 375 -7.79 3.19 -11.89
C PHE A 375 -8.32 4.18 -12.93
N ARG A 376 -9.28 3.74 -13.77
CA ARG A 376 -9.91 4.50 -14.84
C ARG A 376 -11.29 4.98 -14.40
N VAL A 377 -11.74 6.08 -14.98
CA VAL A 377 -13.06 6.69 -14.76
C VAL A 377 -13.93 6.47 -15.98
#